data_AF-A0A818CBV5-F1
#
_entry.id   AF-A0A818CBV5-F1
#
_cell.length_a   1.000
_cell.length_b   1.000
_cell.length_c   1.000
_cell.angle_alpha   90.00
_cell.angle_beta   90.00
_cell.angle_gamma   90.00
#
_symmetry.space_group_name_H-M   'P 1'
#
loop_
_entity.id
_entity.type
_entity.pdbx_description
1 polymer ?
#
loop_
_entity_poly.entity_id
_entity_poly.type
_entity_poly.pdbx_seq_one_letter_code
_entity_poly.pdbx_strand_id
1 'polypeptide(L)'
;MNFMEEVLSLNGDAFYNFVEQQCGNVAPEIIQIQDISSAECLLDIGDVFAFMQLDSEELIPLKKKVGICLNDGRFILKKGLVYNVEKFLKILRTLNQEYLTSLDHHSSNNSSDLIVPEYLFKKFPFMQTLIVYSKLIADCKYDLTFLNIILNNMIRNLVTEETGFRYDTIVRQFVTSLYILGGRTAYEFVRLNIPALLPSVQIIQTYIAASDNPEAWFVAEDATAVVPKVTYDIKSNTFIGFSLPLDSNGLPIQNSYSTDSFTRLEEWYSDIKRATLLNAYLIQPLSSSFHISPYIFAAYDKKNLDLILSQVSNLDETSINTQSQTKRQYFITNQAHCLVYIATLVSEGQLPNAALNIWLQNSPTCEGTFRSARAISSVFSAGVNFTVSQFLNRINKLSTLQGIKSNTNQNNLPFSQHHKLPKTSIGISNSSNATTLSKIAIENSVIQAYKYVAKLFSSLKVKEILRRGRIMSIEEISRMIAQELDKFWSSDINVLND
;
A
#
# COMPACT_ATOMS: atom_id res chain seq x y z
N MET A 1 -23.79 33.57 10.85
CA MET A 1 -22.42 33.03 10.86
C MET A 1 -22.36 31.97 11.93
N ASN A 2 -21.71 30.83 11.68
CA ASN A 2 -21.53 29.80 12.70
C ASN A 2 -20.58 30.37 13.78
N PHE A 3 -20.91 30.22 15.07
CA PHE A 3 -20.08 30.70 16.18
C PHE A 3 -18.62 30.21 16.06
N MET A 4 -18.41 29.01 15.51
CA MET A 4 -17.07 28.46 15.25
C MET A 4 -16.28 29.29 14.24
N GLU A 5 -16.92 29.67 13.14
CA GLU A 5 -16.31 30.46 12.07
C GLU A 5 -16.01 31.88 12.54
N GLU A 6 -16.89 32.44 13.37
CA GLU A 6 -16.69 33.74 14.00
C GLU A 6 -15.45 33.74 14.91
N VAL A 7 -15.30 32.73 15.78
CA VAL A 7 -14.15 32.64 16.69
C VAL A 7 -12.82 32.40 15.96
N LEU A 8 -12.80 31.53 14.94
CA LEU A 8 -11.57 31.23 14.18
C LEU A 8 -11.16 32.36 13.23
N SER A 9 -12.10 33.23 12.84
CA SER A 9 -11.83 34.38 11.97
C SER A 9 -11.46 35.67 12.72
N LEU A 10 -11.44 35.64 14.06
CA LEU A 10 -11.00 36.79 14.86
C LEU A 10 -9.53 37.11 14.60
N ASN A 11 -9.26 38.40 14.37
CA ASN A 11 -7.93 38.94 14.14
C ASN A 11 -7.71 40.24 14.91
N GLY A 12 -6.45 40.55 15.22
CA GLY A 12 -6.02 41.79 15.88
C GLY A 12 -6.72 42.01 17.23
N ASP A 13 -7.20 43.23 17.47
CA ASP A 13 -7.83 43.63 18.75
C ASP A 13 -9.05 42.77 19.11
N ALA A 14 -9.83 42.34 18.13
CA ALA A 14 -10.99 41.48 18.37
C ALA A 14 -10.57 40.11 18.94
N PHE A 15 -9.45 39.57 18.43
CA PHE A 15 -8.86 38.34 18.94
C PHE A 15 -8.30 38.54 20.35
N TYR A 16 -7.57 39.62 20.61
CA TYR A 16 -7.03 39.91 21.94
C TYR A 16 -8.12 40.10 23.00
N ASN A 17 -9.21 40.80 22.67
CA ASN A 17 -10.36 40.95 23.54
C ASN A 17 -11.03 39.59 23.84
N PHE A 18 -11.09 38.70 22.86
CA PHE A 18 -11.63 37.36 23.06
C PHE A 18 -10.72 36.52 23.97
N VAL A 19 -9.40 36.57 23.78
CA VAL A 19 -8.42 35.94 24.70
C VAL A 19 -8.58 36.49 26.11
N GLU A 20 -8.75 37.81 26.28
CA GLU A 20 -8.92 38.45 27.58
C GLU A 20 -10.13 37.89 28.32
N GLN A 21 -11.27 37.78 27.61
CA GLN A 21 -12.51 37.25 28.18
C GLN A 21 -12.37 35.78 28.61
N GLN A 22 -11.61 34.98 27.87
CA GLN A 22 -11.48 33.55 28.14
C GLN A 22 -10.36 33.19 29.12
N CYS A 23 -9.26 33.95 29.12
CA CYS A 23 -8.02 33.61 29.83
C CYS A 23 -7.62 34.63 30.92
N GLY A 24 -8.29 35.78 30.98
CA GLY A 24 -7.95 36.92 31.83
C GLY A 24 -7.00 37.92 31.18
N ASN A 25 -6.89 39.10 31.78
CA ASN A 25 -6.19 40.28 31.25
C ASN A 25 -4.69 40.12 30.95
N VAL A 26 -4.01 39.13 31.55
CA VAL A 26 -2.57 38.94 31.33
C VAL A 26 -2.27 38.08 30.10
N ALA A 27 -3.18 37.20 29.70
CA ALA A 27 -2.95 36.30 28.55
C ALA A 27 -2.84 37.04 27.20
N PRO A 28 -3.66 38.07 26.89
CA PRO A 28 -3.48 38.87 25.67
C PRO A 28 -2.10 39.51 25.57
N GLU A 29 -1.53 40.02 26.68
CA GLU A 29 -0.18 40.61 26.68
C GLU A 29 0.89 39.59 26.27
N ILE A 30 0.77 38.34 26.72
CA ILE A 30 1.67 37.23 26.39
C ILE A 30 1.57 36.85 24.91
N ILE A 31 0.37 36.90 24.35
CA ILE A 31 0.11 36.55 22.96
C ILE A 31 0.56 37.70 22.03
N GLN A 32 0.26 38.94 22.41
CA GLN A 32 0.60 40.14 21.64
C GLN A 32 2.11 40.38 21.54
N ILE A 33 2.88 40.13 22.60
CA ILE A 33 4.35 40.30 22.57
C ILE A 33 5.05 39.30 21.63
N GLN A 34 4.38 38.19 21.29
CA GLN A 34 4.84 37.20 20.33
C GLN A 34 4.33 37.49 18.90
N ASP A 35 3.67 38.62 18.68
CA ASP A 35 3.06 39.02 17.40
C ASP A 35 2.01 38.02 16.89
N ILE A 36 1.30 37.35 17.80
CA ILE A 36 0.26 36.37 17.47
C ILE A 36 -1.08 37.10 17.35
N SER A 37 -1.48 37.45 16.12
CA SER A 37 -2.66 38.27 15.89
C SER A 37 -3.96 37.51 15.61
N SER A 38 -3.96 36.17 15.62
CA SER A 38 -5.14 35.37 15.25
C SER A 38 -5.21 34.02 15.99
N ALA A 39 -6.40 33.42 15.98
CA ALA A 39 -6.61 32.08 16.53
C ALA A 39 -5.83 31.00 15.76
N GLU A 40 -5.68 31.15 14.44
CA GLU A 40 -4.91 30.25 13.59
C GLU A 40 -3.43 30.27 13.96
N CYS A 41 -2.81 31.45 14.04
CA CYS A 41 -1.41 31.59 14.45
C CYS A 41 -1.16 31.06 15.87
N LEU A 42 -2.13 31.23 16.78
CA LEU A 42 -2.03 30.70 18.13
C LEU A 42 -2.06 29.15 18.16
N LEU A 43 -2.83 28.53 17.27
CA LEU A 43 -2.94 27.06 17.19
C LEU A 43 -1.66 26.40 16.67
N ASP A 44 -0.90 27.11 15.84
CA ASP A 44 0.37 26.64 15.27
C ASP A 44 1.53 26.66 16.28
N ILE A 45 1.36 27.35 17.41
CA ILE A 45 2.39 27.47 18.43
C ILE A 45 2.35 26.29 19.39
N GLY A 46 3.49 25.62 19.55
CA GLY A 46 3.67 24.48 20.46
C GLY A 46 3.53 24.87 21.93
N ASP A 47 4.43 25.73 22.41
CA ASP A 47 4.43 26.23 23.80
C ASP A 47 4.43 27.77 23.80
N VAL A 48 3.26 28.34 24.12
CA VAL A 48 3.01 29.78 24.20
C VAL A 48 3.91 30.47 25.24
N PHE A 49 4.47 29.73 26.21
CA PHE A 49 5.31 30.28 27.27
C PHE A 49 6.82 30.08 27.02
N ALA A 50 7.23 29.40 25.94
CA ALA A 50 8.64 29.09 25.69
C ALA A 50 9.54 30.34 25.67
N PHE A 51 9.05 31.45 25.12
CA PHE A 51 9.80 32.71 25.05
C PHE A 51 10.10 33.34 26.42
N MET A 52 9.40 32.93 27.49
CA MET A 52 9.67 33.42 28.85
C MET A 52 11.04 32.98 29.39
N GLN A 53 11.68 31.99 28.75
CA GLN A 53 13.03 31.55 29.09
C GLN A 53 14.11 32.52 28.58
N LEU A 54 13.76 33.43 27.67
CA LEU A 54 14.71 34.42 27.14
C LEU A 54 15.11 35.42 28.23
N ASP A 55 16.40 35.74 28.28
CA ASP A 55 16.95 36.78 29.14
C ASP A 55 16.88 38.12 28.41
N SER A 56 15.82 38.89 28.65
CA SER A 56 15.56 40.17 28.01
C SER A 56 14.97 41.15 29.02
N GLU A 57 15.49 42.38 29.01
CA GLU A 57 15.01 43.47 29.85
C GLU A 57 13.55 43.83 29.54
N GLU A 58 13.15 43.71 28.27
CA GLU A 58 11.77 43.97 27.81
C GLU A 58 10.75 42.99 28.41
N LEU A 59 11.20 41.78 28.78
CA LEU A 59 10.35 40.76 29.39
C LEU A 59 10.22 40.92 30.91
N ILE A 60 11.04 41.75 31.57
CA ILE A 60 11.03 41.90 33.03
C ILE A 60 9.65 42.34 33.56
N PRO A 61 8.98 43.37 32.99
CA PRO A 61 7.65 43.78 33.45
C PRO A 61 6.62 42.66 33.30
N LEU A 62 6.66 41.93 32.18
CA LEU A 62 5.73 40.84 31.91
C LEU A 62 5.99 39.65 32.85
N LYS A 63 7.25 39.26 33.07
CA LYS A 63 7.64 38.21 34.04
C LYS A 63 7.10 38.52 35.43
N LYS A 64 7.21 39.77 35.90
CA LYS A 64 6.64 40.20 37.19
C LYS A 64 5.11 40.03 37.26
N LYS A 65 4.39 40.19 36.14
CA LYS A 65 2.93 39.96 36.07
C LYS A 65 2.58 38.47 36.02
N VAL A 66 3.26 37.69 35.19
CA VAL A 66 2.87 36.31 34.83
C VAL A 66 3.40 35.23 35.79
N GLY A 67 4.45 35.52 36.56
CA GLY A 67 5.09 34.53 37.42
C GLY A 67 5.41 35.03 38.82
N ILE A 68 6.20 34.22 39.51
CA ILE A 68 6.72 34.44 40.86
C ILE A 68 8.24 34.35 40.74
N CYS A 69 8.92 35.45 41.03
CA CYS A 69 10.38 35.43 41.18
C CYS A 69 10.71 34.95 42.58
N LEU A 70 11.51 33.89 42.67
CA LEU A 70 12.05 33.37 43.91
C LEU A 70 13.28 34.19 44.34
N ASN A 71 13.61 34.13 45.63
CA ASN A 71 14.76 34.86 46.19
C ASN A 71 16.12 34.42 45.58
N ASP A 72 16.18 33.22 45.00
CA ASP A 72 17.35 32.68 44.32
C ASP A 72 17.44 33.10 42.83
N GLY A 73 16.56 34.00 42.39
CA GLY A 73 16.49 34.48 41.01
C GLY A 73 15.72 33.55 40.06
N ARG A 74 15.25 32.38 40.51
CA ARG A 74 14.45 31.50 39.66
C ARG A 74 13.05 32.08 39.42
N PHE A 75 12.54 31.85 38.22
CA PHE A 75 11.24 32.31 37.78
C PHE A 75 10.28 31.12 37.64
N ILE A 76 9.09 31.22 38.25
CA ILE A 76 8.03 30.20 38.15
C ILE A 76 6.77 30.84 37.58
N LEU A 77 6.23 30.29 36.50
CA LEU A 77 4.94 30.72 35.95
C LEU A 77 3.78 30.40 36.91
N LYS A 78 2.83 31.32 37.05
CA LYS A 78 1.60 31.08 37.82
C LYS A 78 0.82 29.93 37.17
N LYS A 79 0.72 28.79 37.86
CA LYS A 79 0.05 27.59 37.32
C LYS A 79 -1.38 27.82 36.83
N GLY A 80 -2.13 28.72 37.49
CA GLY A 80 -3.49 29.08 37.05
C GLY A 80 -3.54 29.75 35.67
N LEU A 81 -2.55 30.57 35.35
CA LEU A 81 -2.43 31.20 34.03
C LEU A 81 -2.12 30.16 32.95
N VAL A 82 -1.16 29.27 33.22
CA VAL A 82 -0.81 28.16 32.32
C VAL A 82 -2.03 27.29 32.04
N TYR A 83 -2.74 26.90 33.10
CA TYR A 83 -3.98 26.11 32.98
C TYR A 83 -5.05 26.80 32.13
N ASN A 84 -5.28 28.11 32.32
CA ASN A 84 -6.29 28.84 31.56
C ASN A 84 -5.95 28.90 30.07
N VAL A 85 -4.70 29.19 29.72
CA VAL A 85 -4.24 29.24 28.33
C VAL A 85 -4.28 27.86 27.68
N GLU A 86 -3.84 26.80 28.38
CA GLU A 86 -3.92 25.43 27.86
C GLU A 86 -5.37 24.98 27.65
N LYS A 87 -6.27 25.31 28.58
CA LYS A 87 -7.70 25.02 28.46
C LYS A 87 -8.29 25.75 27.26
N PHE A 88 -7.92 27.02 27.04
CA PHE A 88 -8.36 27.80 25.89
C PHE A 88 -7.84 27.22 24.56
N LEU A 89 -6.56 26.86 24.48
CA LEU A 89 -5.99 26.18 23.31
C LEU A 89 -6.70 24.87 23.01
N LYS A 90 -7.05 24.10 24.04
CA LYS A 90 -7.82 22.86 23.88
C LYS A 90 -9.20 23.14 23.27
N ILE A 91 -9.89 24.19 23.73
CA ILE A 91 -11.19 24.61 23.16
C ILE A 91 -11.02 25.01 21.70
N LEU A 92 -10.03 25.86 21.38
CA LEU A 92 -9.77 26.27 19.99
C LEU A 92 -9.45 25.08 19.08
N ARG A 93 -8.66 24.11 19.56
CA ARG A 93 -8.36 22.87 18.80
C ARG A 93 -9.61 22.04 18.53
N THR A 94 -10.50 21.92 19.52
CA THR A 94 -11.78 21.23 19.34
C THR A 94 -12.66 21.96 18.33
N LEU A 95 -12.79 23.29 18.44
CA LEU A 95 -13.56 24.09 17.47
C LEU A 95 -13.00 23.98 16.06
N ASN A 96 -11.67 24.00 15.91
CA ASN A 96 -11.02 23.83 14.61
C ASN A 96 -11.27 22.42 14.02
N GLN A 97 -11.21 21.37 14.84
CA GLN A 97 -11.53 20.01 14.41
C GLN A 97 -13.00 19.85 14.00
N GLU A 98 -13.93 20.42 14.76
CA GLU A 98 -15.36 20.41 14.43
C GLU A 98 -15.63 21.19 13.14
N TYR A 99 -14.98 22.33 12.96
CA TYR A 99 -15.03 23.10 11.71
C TYR A 99 -14.53 22.29 10.52
N LEU A 100 -13.36 21.66 10.62
CA LEU A 100 -12.81 20.79 9.56
C LEU A 100 -13.71 19.58 9.26
N THR A 101 -14.28 18.96 10.30
CA THR A 101 -15.22 17.84 10.14
C THR A 101 -16.53 18.28 9.48
N SER A 102 -16.99 19.50 9.77
CA SER A 102 -18.18 20.08 9.14
C SER A 102 -17.95 20.39 7.66
N LEU A 103 -16.74 20.81 7.29
CA LEU A 103 -16.33 20.97 5.89
C LEU A 103 -16.33 19.62 5.16
N ASP A 104 -15.86 18.55 5.83
CA ASP A 104 -15.88 17.20 5.26
C ASP A 104 -17.32 16.69 5.04
N HIS A 105 -18.25 16.93 5.98
CA HIS A 105 -19.64 16.49 5.83
C HIS A 105 -20.43 17.28 4.79
N HIS A 106 -20.19 18.59 4.65
CA HIS A 106 -20.80 19.39 3.59
C HIS A 106 -20.22 19.09 2.19
N SER A 107 -19.04 18.47 2.10
CA SER A 107 -18.43 18.06 0.83
C SER A 107 -19.07 16.81 0.18
N SER A 108 -19.98 16.12 0.89
CA SER A 108 -20.62 14.90 0.39
C SER A 108 -21.79 15.13 -0.58
N ASN A 109 -22.30 16.36 -0.68
CA ASN A 109 -23.40 16.69 -1.60
C ASN A 109 -23.07 17.95 -2.40
N ASN A 110 -22.57 17.72 -3.62
CA ASN A 110 -22.38 18.66 -4.74
C ASN A 110 -21.14 19.59 -4.69
N SER A 111 -20.16 19.20 -5.53
CA SER A 111 -18.99 19.96 -5.99
C SER A 111 -18.15 20.65 -4.90
N SER A 112 -17.30 19.87 -4.24
CA SER A 112 -16.22 20.39 -3.40
C SER A 112 -15.07 20.90 -4.27
N ASP A 113 -15.01 22.22 -4.43
CA ASP A 113 -13.77 22.87 -4.87
C ASP A 113 -12.70 22.63 -3.81
N LEU A 114 -11.67 21.87 -4.18
CA LEU A 114 -10.49 21.60 -3.36
C LEU A 114 -9.79 22.92 -3.02
N ILE A 115 -9.92 23.41 -1.78
CA ILE A 115 -9.23 24.63 -1.34
C ILE A 115 -7.77 24.28 -1.05
N VAL A 116 -6.86 24.83 -1.84
CA VAL A 116 -5.43 24.57 -1.72
C VAL A 116 -4.71 25.89 -1.44
N PRO A 117 -3.98 26.00 -0.31
CA PRO A 117 -3.23 27.20 0.01
C PRO A 117 -2.26 27.59 -1.11
N GLU A 118 -2.27 28.88 -1.50
CA GLU A 118 -1.50 29.37 -2.66
C GLU A 118 0.01 29.12 -2.51
N TYR A 119 0.53 29.20 -1.29
CA TYR A 119 1.95 28.94 -1.01
C TYR A 119 2.38 27.51 -1.39
N LEU A 120 1.47 26.53 -1.32
CA LEU A 120 1.77 25.15 -1.71
C LEU A 120 1.92 25.01 -3.22
N PHE A 121 1.21 25.80 -4.03
CA PHE A 121 1.42 25.79 -5.49
C PHE A 121 2.79 26.30 -5.87
N LYS A 122 3.27 27.34 -5.17
CA LYS A 122 4.62 27.88 -5.38
C LYS A 122 5.70 26.88 -4.97
N LYS A 123 5.49 26.17 -3.87
CA LYS A 123 6.43 25.18 -3.34
C LYS A 123 6.41 23.85 -4.12
N PHE A 124 5.25 23.44 -4.63
CA PHE A 124 5.02 22.16 -5.30
C PHE A 124 4.24 22.31 -6.63
N PRO A 125 4.91 22.73 -7.73
CA PRO A 125 4.26 22.97 -9.02
C PRO A 125 3.54 21.75 -9.61
N PHE A 126 4.02 20.54 -9.31
CA PHE A 126 3.38 19.31 -9.74
C PHE A 126 1.99 19.12 -9.12
N MET A 127 1.79 19.55 -7.88
CA MET A 127 0.49 19.49 -7.22
C MET A 127 -0.54 20.38 -7.93
N GLN A 128 -0.13 21.57 -8.37
CA GLN A 128 -0.97 22.44 -9.20
C GLN A 128 -1.41 21.72 -10.48
N THR A 129 -0.48 21.00 -11.12
CA THR A 129 -0.77 20.22 -12.34
C THR A 129 -1.79 19.11 -12.08
N LEU A 130 -1.66 18.38 -10.97
CA LEU A 130 -2.61 17.34 -10.59
C LEU A 130 -4.01 17.89 -10.31
N ILE A 131 -4.11 19.06 -9.68
CA ILE A 131 -5.40 19.70 -9.37
C ILE A 131 -6.07 20.27 -10.62
N VAL A 132 -5.28 20.88 -11.52
CA VAL A 132 -5.80 21.30 -12.83
C VAL A 132 -6.29 20.08 -13.61
N TYR A 133 -5.53 18.98 -13.58
CA TYR A 133 -5.91 17.73 -14.23
C TYR A 133 -7.18 17.11 -13.62
N SER A 134 -7.32 17.10 -12.30
CA SER A 134 -8.54 16.60 -11.64
C SER A 134 -9.76 17.42 -12.03
N LYS A 135 -9.64 18.75 -12.08
CA LYS A 135 -10.71 19.65 -12.56
C LYS A 135 -11.09 19.35 -14.02
N LEU A 136 -10.11 19.16 -14.91
CA LEU A 136 -10.36 18.82 -16.32
C LEU A 136 -11.06 17.46 -16.50
N ILE A 137 -10.75 16.47 -15.65
CA ILE A 137 -11.42 15.16 -15.72
C ILE A 137 -12.81 15.21 -15.11
N ALA A 138 -13.06 16.08 -14.12
CA ALA A 138 -14.37 16.20 -13.47
C ALA A 138 -15.45 16.53 -14.51
N ASP A 139 -15.11 17.40 -15.47
CA ASP A 139 -15.96 17.76 -16.61
C ASP A 139 -16.32 16.56 -17.51
N CYS A 140 -15.52 15.50 -17.46
CA CYS A 140 -15.70 14.29 -18.27
C CYS A 140 -16.56 13.21 -17.58
N LYS A 141 -17.22 13.51 -16.44
CA LYS A 141 -18.11 12.59 -15.68
C LYS A 141 -17.44 11.30 -15.19
N TYR A 142 -16.12 11.29 -15.02
CA TYR A 142 -15.45 10.15 -14.38
C TYR A 142 -15.59 10.23 -12.86
N ASP A 143 -15.60 9.06 -12.22
CA ASP A 143 -15.50 8.97 -10.77
C ASP A 143 -14.09 9.41 -10.32
N LEU A 144 -14.02 10.57 -9.67
CA LEU A 144 -12.79 11.15 -9.13
C LEU A 144 -12.63 10.94 -7.63
N THR A 145 -13.49 10.12 -7.00
CA THR A 145 -13.50 9.92 -5.55
C THR A 145 -12.11 9.58 -5.03
N PHE A 146 -11.42 8.65 -5.68
CA PHE A 146 -10.08 8.25 -5.29
C PHE A 146 -9.02 9.35 -5.48
N LEU A 147 -9.05 10.06 -6.61
CA LEU A 147 -8.11 11.14 -6.87
C LEU A 147 -8.28 12.27 -5.84
N ASN A 148 -9.54 12.59 -5.50
CA ASN A 148 -9.85 13.58 -4.48
C ASN A 148 -9.37 13.13 -3.09
N ILE A 149 -9.57 11.86 -2.72
CA ILE A 149 -9.03 11.30 -1.46
C ILE A 149 -7.51 11.44 -1.41
N ILE A 150 -6.82 11.09 -2.51
CA ILE A 150 -5.36 11.25 -2.61
C ILE A 150 -4.95 12.71 -2.45
N LEU A 151 -5.59 13.62 -3.19
CA LEU A 151 -5.24 15.03 -3.18
C LEU A 151 -5.48 15.65 -1.79
N ASN A 152 -6.63 15.37 -1.18
CA ASN A 152 -6.95 15.80 0.18
C ASN A 152 -5.94 15.27 1.19
N ASN A 153 -5.58 13.98 1.09
CA ASN A 153 -4.61 13.37 1.99
C ASN A 153 -3.23 14.04 1.86
N MET A 154 -2.80 14.32 0.63
CA MET A 154 -1.54 14.98 0.33
C MET A 154 -1.53 16.43 0.83
N ILE A 155 -2.58 17.22 0.53
CA ILE A 155 -2.71 18.61 1.00
C ILE A 155 -2.68 18.64 2.52
N ARG A 156 -3.48 17.81 3.18
CA ARG A 156 -3.50 17.72 4.65
C ARG A 156 -2.10 17.49 5.20
N ASN A 157 -1.37 16.50 4.68
CA ASN A 157 -0.01 16.19 5.12
C ASN A 157 1.00 17.32 4.83
N LEU A 158 0.78 18.13 3.79
CA LEU A 158 1.66 19.25 3.45
C LEU A 158 1.35 20.52 4.26
N VAL A 159 0.10 20.69 4.70
CA VAL A 159 -0.34 21.81 5.54
C VAL A 159 -0.01 21.56 7.01
N THR A 160 -0.17 20.32 7.49
CA THR A 160 0.11 20.00 8.90
C THR A 160 1.60 20.07 9.19
N GLU A 161 2.02 20.95 10.10
CA GLU A 161 3.38 21.00 10.65
C GLU A 161 3.65 19.87 11.67
N GLU A 162 2.66 19.04 11.97
CA GLU A 162 2.81 17.89 12.88
C GLU A 162 3.95 16.96 12.44
N THR A 163 4.64 16.38 13.42
CA THR A 163 5.69 15.38 13.24
C THR A 163 5.12 14.03 12.77
N GLY A 164 4.55 13.96 11.57
CA GLY A 164 4.14 12.71 10.93
C GLY A 164 2.98 12.81 9.95
N PHE A 165 3.19 12.34 8.73
CA PHE A 165 2.14 12.22 7.71
C PHE A 165 1.13 11.13 8.08
N ARG A 166 -0.16 11.44 7.91
CA ARG A 166 -1.28 10.53 8.19
C ARG A 166 -2.01 10.18 6.91
N TYR A 167 -1.99 8.90 6.57
CA TYR A 167 -2.60 8.38 5.34
C TYR A 167 -4.01 7.86 5.60
N ASP A 168 -4.93 8.20 4.71
CA ASP A 168 -6.27 7.61 4.66
C ASP A 168 -6.20 6.09 4.37
N THR A 169 -7.15 5.31 4.87
CA THR A 169 -7.17 3.84 4.71
C THR A 169 -7.14 3.41 3.24
N ILE A 170 -7.88 4.10 2.37
CA ILE A 170 -7.89 3.84 0.93
C ILE A 170 -6.52 4.16 0.32
N VAL A 171 -5.90 5.26 0.74
CA VAL A 171 -4.53 5.60 0.32
C VAL A 171 -3.57 4.52 0.78
N ARG A 172 -3.62 4.08 2.05
CA ARG A 172 -2.78 2.99 2.59
C ARG A 172 -2.87 1.71 1.75
N GLN A 173 -4.08 1.33 1.35
CA GLN A 173 -4.32 0.17 0.48
C GLN A 173 -3.68 0.36 -0.90
N PHE A 174 -3.88 1.52 -1.53
CA PHE A 174 -3.26 1.82 -2.83
C PHE A 174 -1.73 1.82 -2.76
N VAL A 175 -1.14 2.52 -1.79
CA VAL A 175 0.33 2.64 -1.69
C VAL A 175 0.98 1.30 -1.38
N THR A 176 0.31 0.44 -0.61
CA THR A 176 0.78 -0.92 -0.33
C THR A 176 0.71 -1.77 -1.61
N SER A 177 -0.37 -1.65 -2.39
CA SER A 177 -0.50 -2.31 -3.69
C SER A 177 0.58 -1.84 -4.68
N LEU A 178 0.83 -0.53 -4.75
CA LEU A 178 1.86 0.06 -5.59
C LEU A 178 3.25 -0.46 -5.21
N TYR A 179 3.56 -0.55 -3.91
CA TYR A 179 4.84 -1.09 -3.44
C TYR A 179 5.01 -2.57 -3.80
N ILE A 180 3.94 -3.36 -3.70
CA ILE A 180 3.96 -4.79 -4.02
C ILE A 180 4.12 -5.02 -5.52
N LEU A 181 3.31 -4.34 -6.35
CA LEU A 181 3.27 -4.54 -7.79
C LEU A 181 4.41 -3.84 -8.52
N GLY A 182 4.63 -2.57 -8.22
CA GLY A 182 5.70 -1.77 -8.83
C GLY A 182 7.08 -2.09 -8.25
N GLY A 183 7.14 -2.75 -7.10
CA GLY A 183 8.36 -3.00 -6.36
C GLY A 183 8.92 -1.75 -5.70
N ARG A 184 9.98 -1.93 -4.89
CA ARG A 184 10.58 -0.86 -4.10
C ARG A 184 11.09 0.31 -4.94
N THR A 185 11.70 0.03 -6.10
CA THR A 185 12.29 1.08 -6.94
C THR A 185 11.23 2.00 -7.53
N ALA A 186 10.16 1.45 -8.13
CA ALA A 186 9.07 2.28 -8.66
C ALA A 186 8.37 3.05 -7.54
N TYR A 187 8.17 2.41 -6.39
CA TYR A 187 7.58 3.06 -5.23
C TYR A 187 8.40 4.25 -4.72
N GLU A 188 9.70 4.05 -4.48
CA GLU A 188 10.60 5.11 -4.02
C GLU A 188 10.72 6.22 -5.07
N PHE A 189 10.73 5.87 -6.36
CA PHE A 189 10.71 6.87 -7.43
C PHE A 189 9.46 7.76 -7.30
N VAL A 190 8.26 7.20 -7.20
CA VAL A 190 7.03 7.99 -7.03
C VAL A 190 7.06 8.80 -5.73
N ARG A 191 7.53 8.19 -4.63
CA ARG A 191 7.56 8.82 -3.30
C ARG A 191 8.48 10.04 -3.26
N LEU A 192 9.67 9.93 -3.87
CA LEU A 192 10.66 11.01 -3.90
C LEU A 192 10.25 12.15 -4.83
N ASN A 193 9.46 11.85 -5.88
CA ASN A 193 9.02 12.85 -6.85
C ASN A 193 7.69 13.52 -6.48
N ILE A 194 6.88 12.91 -5.61
CA ILE A 194 5.58 13.47 -5.18
C ILE A 194 5.54 13.52 -3.65
N PRO A 195 5.93 14.66 -3.04
CA PRO A 195 6.02 14.78 -1.59
C PRO A 195 4.65 14.60 -0.93
N ALA A 196 4.66 14.01 0.27
CA ALA A 196 3.48 13.73 1.09
C ALA A 196 2.42 12.79 0.48
N LEU A 197 2.56 12.36 -0.78
CA LEU A 197 1.67 11.40 -1.42
C LEU A 197 1.82 9.99 -0.86
N LEU A 198 3.06 9.54 -0.70
CA LEU A 198 3.39 8.17 -0.30
C LEU A 198 4.13 8.14 1.04
N PRO A 199 3.79 7.21 1.96
CA PRO A 199 4.53 7.02 3.20
C PRO A 199 5.97 6.52 2.97
N SER A 200 6.78 6.52 4.04
CA SER A 200 8.09 5.87 3.99
C SER A 200 7.96 4.34 3.83
N VAL A 201 9.01 3.70 3.30
CA VAL A 201 9.02 2.23 3.15
C VAL A 201 8.89 1.50 4.49
N GLN A 202 9.36 2.09 5.59
CA GLN A 202 9.20 1.52 6.93
C GLN A 202 7.72 1.46 7.32
N ILE A 203 6.97 2.54 7.10
CA ILE A 203 5.53 2.60 7.37
C ILE A 203 4.77 1.58 6.50
N ILE A 204 5.14 1.44 5.23
CA ILE A 204 4.56 0.40 4.36
C ILE A 204 4.81 -1.00 4.90
N GLN A 205 6.02 -1.28 5.41
CA GLN A 205 6.30 -2.59 6.01
C GLN A 205 5.42 -2.83 7.25
N THR A 206 5.13 -1.80 8.03
CA THR A 206 4.17 -1.90 9.15
C THR A 206 2.76 -2.20 8.64
N TYR A 207 2.32 -1.56 7.55
CA TYR A 207 0.99 -1.84 6.96
C TYR A 207 0.89 -3.28 6.44
N ILE A 208 1.96 -3.79 5.83
CA ILE A 208 2.04 -5.19 5.37
C ILE A 208 1.99 -6.16 6.55
N ALA A 209 2.66 -5.83 7.66
CA ALA A 209 2.69 -6.69 8.85
C ALA A 209 1.37 -6.69 9.64
N ALA A 210 0.58 -5.62 9.54
CA ALA A 210 -0.65 -5.43 10.31
C ALA A 210 -1.92 -6.02 9.66
N SER A 211 -1.83 -6.73 8.52
CA SER A 211 -3.00 -7.35 7.91
C SER A 211 -3.46 -8.57 8.71
N ASP A 212 -4.67 -8.50 9.28
CA ASP A 212 -5.26 -9.58 10.09
C ASP A 212 -5.47 -10.88 9.30
N ASN A 213 -5.29 -12.00 9.99
CA ASN A 213 -5.51 -13.35 9.47
C ASN A 213 -6.98 -13.78 9.64
N PRO A 214 -7.67 -14.27 8.59
CA PRO A 214 -9.06 -14.73 8.69
C PRO A 214 -9.27 -16.02 9.50
N GLU A 215 -10.51 -16.27 9.96
CA GLU A 215 -10.86 -17.32 10.94
C GLU A 215 -11.12 -18.74 10.39
N ALA A 216 -11.22 -18.94 9.07
CA ALA A 216 -11.45 -20.27 8.48
C ALA A 216 -10.74 -20.40 7.13
N TRP A 217 -10.26 -21.60 6.80
CA TRP A 217 -9.19 -21.85 5.84
C TRP A 217 -9.38 -23.15 5.04
N PHE A 218 -9.02 -23.15 3.77
CA PHE A 218 -8.88 -24.29 2.86
C PHE A 218 -7.42 -24.49 2.52
N VAL A 219 -6.95 -25.70 2.22
CA VAL A 219 -5.56 -25.93 1.77
C VAL A 219 -5.56 -26.54 0.36
N ALA A 220 -4.77 -25.99 -0.54
CA ALA A 220 -4.43 -26.56 -1.85
C ALA A 220 -2.91 -26.83 -1.88
N GLU A 221 -2.46 -27.87 -2.57
CA GLU A 221 -1.04 -28.24 -2.62
C GLU A 221 -0.59 -28.31 -4.09
N ASP A 222 0.59 -27.76 -4.39
CA ASP A 222 1.29 -28.00 -5.66
C ASP A 222 2.80 -27.71 -5.49
N ALA A 223 3.62 -28.20 -6.42
CA ALA A 223 5.07 -28.04 -6.38
C ALA A 223 5.62 -27.31 -7.60
N THR A 224 6.65 -26.49 -7.37
CA THR A 224 7.35 -25.78 -8.44
C THR A 224 8.87 -25.92 -8.32
N ALA A 225 9.58 -25.86 -9.44
CA ALA A 225 11.04 -25.87 -9.44
C ALA A 225 11.60 -24.58 -8.86
N VAL A 226 12.67 -24.69 -8.07
CA VAL A 226 13.38 -23.55 -7.48
C VAL A 226 14.87 -23.63 -7.76
N VAL A 227 15.53 -22.47 -7.72
CA VAL A 227 16.99 -22.42 -7.83
C VAL A 227 17.60 -22.97 -6.54
N PRO A 228 18.46 -24.01 -6.59
CA PRO A 228 19.05 -24.65 -5.41
C PRO A 228 20.13 -23.75 -4.80
N LYS A 229 19.69 -22.76 -4.02
CA LYS A 229 20.55 -21.78 -3.36
C LYS A 229 20.19 -21.67 -1.88
N VAL A 230 21.21 -21.74 -1.04
CA VAL A 230 21.11 -21.52 0.40
C VAL A 230 21.34 -20.03 0.70
N THR A 231 20.51 -19.47 1.57
CA THR A 231 20.59 -18.08 2.02
C THR A 231 20.34 -18.01 3.52
N TYR A 232 21.12 -17.20 4.23
CA TYR A 232 20.92 -16.95 5.66
C TYR A 232 19.79 -15.93 5.88
N ASP A 233 18.84 -16.25 6.76
CA ASP A 233 17.84 -15.31 7.28
C ASP A 233 18.23 -14.85 8.68
N ILE A 234 18.56 -13.57 8.78
CA ILE A 234 19.00 -12.94 10.03
C ILE A 234 17.88 -12.88 11.09
N LYS A 235 16.61 -12.83 10.68
CA LYS A 235 15.49 -12.67 11.62
C LYS A 235 15.22 -13.93 12.42
N SER A 236 15.25 -15.08 11.75
CA SER A 236 15.06 -16.38 12.39
C SER A 236 16.36 -17.03 12.85
N ASN A 237 17.52 -16.48 12.47
CA ASN A 237 18.84 -17.12 12.61
C ASN A 237 18.84 -18.52 11.97
N THR A 238 18.42 -18.62 10.70
CA THR A 238 18.33 -19.91 9.99
C THR A 238 18.86 -19.84 8.57
N PHE A 239 19.32 -20.99 8.06
CA PHE A 239 19.69 -21.15 6.66
C PHE A 239 18.50 -21.70 5.85
N ILE A 240 18.03 -20.90 4.89
CA ILE A 240 16.91 -21.21 3.99
C ILE A 240 17.46 -21.78 2.68
N GLY A 241 16.88 -22.87 2.18
CA GLY A 241 17.23 -23.47 0.88
C GLY A 241 17.67 -24.94 0.95
N PHE A 242 17.82 -25.47 2.16
CA PHE A 242 17.93 -26.90 2.41
C PHE A 242 16.53 -27.55 2.47
N SER A 243 16.47 -28.85 2.20
CA SER A 243 15.25 -29.64 2.38
C SER A 243 15.03 -29.89 3.88
N LEU A 244 13.98 -29.29 4.46
CA LEU A 244 13.71 -29.40 5.89
C LEU A 244 13.47 -30.87 6.31
N PRO A 245 13.98 -31.33 7.46
CA PRO A 245 13.58 -32.62 8.02
C PRO A 245 12.10 -32.58 8.42
N LEU A 246 11.45 -33.73 8.36
CA LEU A 246 10.07 -33.89 8.81
C LEU A 246 10.02 -34.43 10.24
N ASP A 247 8.99 -34.04 10.98
CA ASP A 247 8.62 -34.65 12.25
C ASP A 247 7.89 -35.99 12.04
N SER A 248 7.44 -36.61 13.13
CA SER A 248 6.68 -37.87 13.10
C SER A 248 5.32 -37.76 12.39
N ASN A 249 4.82 -36.55 12.15
CA ASN A 249 3.55 -36.29 11.47
C ASN A 249 3.75 -35.93 10.00
N GLY A 250 4.98 -35.99 9.48
CA GLY A 250 5.30 -35.57 8.13
C GLY A 250 5.34 -34.05 7.96
N LEU A 251 5.38 -33.28 9.04
CA LEU A 251 5.43 -31.82 8.98
C LEU A 251 6.89 -31.34 9.03
N PRO A 252 7.26 -30.30 8.24
CA PRO A 252 8.60 -29.75 8.29
C PRO A 252 8.93 -29.17 9.67
N ILE A 253 10.08 -29.54 10.22
CA ILE A 253 10.58 -28.97 11.47
C ILE A 253 11.17 -27.59 11.18
N GLN A 254 10.45 -26.55 11.58
CA GLN A 254 10.90 -25.17 11.42
C GLN A 254 12.21 -24.93 12.16
N ASN A 255 13.06 -24.06 11.61
CA ASN A 255 14.34 -23.65 12.19
C ASN A 255 15.34 -24.79 12.49
N SER A 256 15.15 -25.95 11.86
CA SER A 256 16.05 -27.11 11.95
C SER A 256 17.49 -26.82 11.51
N TYR A 257 17.67 -25.78 10.69
CA TYR A 257 18.96 -25.27 10.24
C TYR A 257 19.34 -23.93 10.88
N SER A 258 19.05 -23.79 12.18
CA SER A 258 19.56 -22.68 13.00
C SER A 258 20.89 -23.05 13.64
N THR A 259 21.93 -22.24 13.45
CA THR A 259 23.22 -22.45 14.10
C THR A 259 24.05 -21.18 14.13
N ASP A 260 24.81 -21.01 15.22
CA ASP A 260 25.87 -19.99 15.35
C ASP A 260 27.26 -20.57 15.04
N SER A 261 27.35 -21.85 14.62
CA SER A 261 28.61 -22.55 14.34
C SER A 261 28.87 -22.67 12.84
N PHE A 262 30.00 -22.13 12.38
CA PHE A 262 30.44 -22.27 10.99
C PHE A 262 30.70 -23.74 10.61
N THR A 263 31.28 -24.53 11.51
CA THR A 263 31.54 -25.96 11.27
C THR A 263 30.25 -26.72 10.99
N ARG A 264 29.19 -26.44 11.77
CA ARG A 264 27.89 -27.09 11.57
C ARG A 264 27.23 -26.69 10.25
N LEU A 265 27.42 -25.44 9.82
CA LEU A 265 26.98 -24.98 8.50
C LEU A 265 27.75 -25.70 7.37
N GLU A 266 29.06 -25.87 7.51
CA GLU A 266 29.90 -26.57 6.52
C GLU A 266 29.51 -28.04 6.36
N GLU A 267 29.23 -28.72 7.48
CA GLU A 267 28.65 -30.06 7.51
C GLU A 267 27.32 -30.11 6.73
N TRP A 268 26.39 -29.20 7.04
CA TRP A 268 25.11 -29.15 6.34
C TRP A 268 25.25 -28.85 4.85
N TYR A 269 26.15 -27.95 4.48
CA TYR A 269 26.35 -27.59 3.08
C TYR A 269 26.90 -28.76 2.24
N SER A 270 27.68 -29.64 2.87
CA SER A 270 28.27 -30.82 2.25
C SER A 270 27.29 -32.00 2.21
N ASP A 271 26.56 -32.23 3.30
CA ASP A 271 25.79 -33.45 3.51
C ASP A 271 24.31 -33.30 3.11
N ILE A 272 23.75 -32.09 3.22
CA ILE A 272 22.32 -31.87 3.05
C ILE A 272 22.01 -31.39 1.64
N LYS A 273 21.09 -32.10 1.00
CA LYS A 273 20.64 -31.74 -0.34
C LYS A 273 19.95 -30.38 -0.32
N ARG A 274 20.36 -29.52 -1.26
CA ARG A 274 19.69 -28.26 -1.55
C ARG A 274 18.34 -28.52 -2.21
N ALA A 275 17.32 -27.77 -1.82
CA ALA A 275 15.98 -27.88 -2.37
C ALA A 275 15.98 -27.52 -3.85
N THR A 276 15.51 -28.45 -4.69
CA THR A 276 15.31 -28.24 -6.13
C THR A 276 13.85 -28.05 -6.49
N LEU A 277 12.95 -28.47 -5.60
CA LEU A 277 11.52 -28.30 -5.69
C LEU A 277 11.03 -27.58 -4.44
N LEU A 278 9.95 -26.86 -4.62
CA LEU A 278 9.22 -26.19 -3.57
C LEU A 278 7.76 -26.57 -3.69
N ASN A 279 7.35 -27.53 -2.89
CA ASN A 279 5.96 -27.80 -2.60
C ASN A 279 5.39 -26.61 -1.84
N ALA A 280 4.18 -26.18 -2.14
CA ALA A 280 3.53 -25.05 -1.50
C ALA A 280 2.12 -25.45 -1.07
N TYR A 281 1.82 -25.23 0.21
CA TYR A 281 0.50 -25.41 0.78
C TYR A 281 -0.21 -24.08 0.81
N LEU A 282 -1.15 -23.90 -0.10
CA LEU A 282 -1.90 -22.70 -0.35
C LEU A 282 -3.20 -22.68 0.44
N ILE A 283 -3.27 -21.83 1.47
CA ILE A 283 -4.42 -21.70 2.33
C ILE A 283 -5.40 -20.61 1.85
N GLN A 284 -6.60 -20.96 1.39
CA GLN A 284 -7.63 -19.98 1.02
C GLN A 284 -8.69 -19.79 2.12
N PRO A 285 -9.03 -18.56 2.55
CA PRO A 285 -10.04 -18.37 3.57
C PRO A 285 -11.46 -18.76 3.11
N LEU A 286 -12.26 -19.32 4.01
CA LEU A 286 -13.61 -19.83 3.78
C LEU A 286 -14.71 -18.76 3.86
N SER A 287 -14.39 -17.50 4.17
CA SER A 287 -15.40 -16.47 4.43
C SER A 287 -16.33 -16.27 3.23
N SER A 288 -17.64 -16.37 3.47
CA SER A 288 -18.72 -16.53 2.51
C SER A 288 -18.97 -15.37 1.54
N SER A 289 -18.21 -14.28 1.61
CA SER A 289 -18.48 -13.06 0.84
C SER A 289 -17.44 -12.70 -0.22
N PHE A 290 -16.22 -13.28 -0.22
CA PHE A 290 -15.17 -12.84 -1.15
C PHE A 290 -14.21 -13.95 -1.59
N HIS A 291 -13.80 -13.90 -2.87
CA HIS A 291 -12.67 -14.65 -3.42
C HIS A 291 -11.34 -14.09 -2.88
N ILE A 292 -11.08 -14.29 -1.59
CA ILE A 292 -9.76 -14.08 -1.03
C ILE A 292 -8.86 -15.14 -1.65
N SER A 293 -7.69 -14.75 -2.12
CA SER A 293 -6.76 -15.69 -2.75
C SER A 293 -5.92 -16.41 -1.70
N PRO A 294 -5.31 -17.56 -2.03
CA PRO A 294 -4.64 -18.40 -1.05
C PRO A 294 -3.33 -17.80 -0.50
N TYR A 295 -3.13 -17.96 0.81
CA TYR A 295 -1.90 -17.72 1.59
C TYR A 295 -0.97 -18.93 1.49
N ILE A 296 0.31 -18.86 1.80
CA ILE A 296 1.13 -20.10 1.90
C ILE A 296 1.40 -20.44 3.35
N PHE A 297 1.06 -21.67 3.72
CA PHE A 297 1.31 -22.24 5.04
C PHE A 297 2.74 -22.73 5.20
N ALA A 298 3.19 -23.52 4.23
CA ALA A 298 4.46 -24.21 4.28
C ALA A 298 4.98 -24.39 2.86
N ALA A 299 6.31 -24.38 2.73
CA ALA A 299 6.95 -24.71 1.48
C ALA A 299 8.24 -25.51 1.66
N TYR A 300 8.35 -26.68 1.00
CA TYR A 300 9.45 -27.63 1.22
C TYR A 300 9.76 -28.52 0.01
N ASP A 301 10.89 -29.23 0.04
CA ASP A 301 11.33 -30.11 -1.05
C ASP A 301 10.48 -31.39 -1.14
N LYS A 302 10.21 -31.85 -2.37
CA LYS A 302 9.29 -32.94 -2.69
C LYS A 302 9.78 -34.32 -2.20
N LYS A 303 11.08 -34.51 -1.99
CA LYS A 303 11.64 -35.81 -1.53
C LYS A 303 11.06 -36.31 -0.21
N ASN A 304 10.50 -35.42 0.59
CA ASN A 304 9.82 -35.73 1.84
C ASN A 304 8.41 -36.33 1.64
N LEU A 305 7.79 -36.11 0.48
CA LEU A 305 6.46 -36.64 0.15
C LEU A 305 6.48 -38.17 0.03
N ASP A 306 7.53 -38.75 -0.53
CA ASP A 306 7.65 -40.21 -0.66
C ASP A 306 7.77 -40.90 0.72
N LEU A 307 8.39 -40.22 1.69
CA LEU A 307 8.46 -40.68 3.08
C LEU A 307 7.08 -40.63 3.75
N ILE A 308 6.33 -39.54 3.58
CA ILE A 308 4.94 -39.41 4.07
C ILE A 308 4.06 -40.49 3.45
N LEU A 309 4.16 -40.71 2.14
CA LEU A 309 3.38 -41.75 1.45
C LEU A 309 3.69 -43.16 1.97
N SER A 310 4.96 -43.43 2.30
CA SER A 310 5.36 -44.71 2.92
C SER A 310 4.86 -44.89 4.36
N GLN A 311 4.67 -43.79 5.10
CA GLN A 311 4.13 -43.82 6.47
C GLN A 311 2.60 -43.91 6.47
N VAL A 312 1.92 -43.23 5.54
CA VAL A 312 0.47 -43.28 5.38
C VAL A 312 0.01 -44.64 4.86
N SER A 313 0.79 -45.31 4.02
CA SER A 313 0.49 -46.70 3.62
C SER A 313 0.58 -47.73 4.75
N ASN A 314 1.14 -47.35 5.91
CA ASN A 314 1.29 -48.20 7.09
C ASN A 314 0.28 -47.89 8.22
N LEU A 315 -0.64 -46.94 8.03
CA LEU A 315 -1.70 -46.64 8.99
C LEU A 315 -2.90 -47.56 8.75
N ASP A 316 -2.89 -48.74 9.37
CA ASP A 316 -4.02 -49.66 9.46
C ASP A 316 -5.13 -49.16 10.42
N GLU A 317 -6.37 -49.54 10.13
CA GLU A 317 -7.68 -49.08 10.66
C GLU A 317 -7.94 -49.11 12.20
N THR A 318 -6.95 -49.33 13.06
CA THR A 318 -7.23 -49.82 14.43
C THR A 318 -7.11 -48.84 15.60
N SER A 319 -6.98 -47.52 15.38
CA SER A 319 -6.89 -46.59 16.52
C SER A 319 -7.55 -45.23 16.30
N ILE A 320 -8.89 -45.21 16.43
CA ILE A 320 -9.65 -43.99 16.74
C ILE A 320 -10.50 -44.28 17.98
N ASN A 321 -9.91 -44.10 19.17
CA ASN A 321 -10.67 -43.86 20.39
C ASN A 321 -9.74 -43.24 21.44
N THR A 322 -9.80 -41.91 21.62
CA THR A 322 -9.93 -41.21 22.91
C THR A 322 -9.72 -39.70 22.78
N GLN A 323 -10.51 -38.98 23.57
CA GLN A 323 -10.70 -37.53 23.62
C GLN A 323 -9.47 -36.74 24.09
N SER A 324 -9.25 -35.57 23.50
CA SER A 324 -8.95 -34.33 24.22
C SER A 324 -9.20 -33.12 23.32
N GLN A 325 -10.12 -32.25 23.75
CA GLN A 325 -10.45 -30.98 23.11
C GLN A 325 -9.35 -29.94 23.40
N THR A 326 -8.42 -29.81 22.48
CA THR A 326 -7.63 -28.60 22.25
C THR A 326 -7.76 -28.29 20.76
N LYS A 327 -7.98 -27.02 20.38
CA LYS A 327 -8.09 -26.56 18.98
C LYS A 327 -7.01 -27.22 18.10
N ARG A 328 -7.37 -28.27 17.38
CA ARG A 328 -6.47 -28.99 16.46
C ARG A 328 -6.67 -28.43 15.05
N GLN A 329 -5.61 -27.88 14.49
CA GLN A 329 -5.49 -27.62 13.06
C GLN A 329 -5.13 -28.96 12.40
N TYR A 330 -5.92 -29.43 11.44
CA TYR A 330 -5.70 -30.70 10.74
C TYR A 330 -5.10 -30.45 9.34
N PHE A 331 -4.04 -31.18 8.98
CA PHE A 331 -3.34 -31.11 7.69
C PHE A 331 -3.43 -32.47 6.99
N ILE A 332 -3.87 -32.52 5.72
CA ILE A 332 -4.04 -33.78 4.97
C ILE A 332 -3.64 -33.57 3.51
N THR A 333 -2.96 -34.57 2.94
CA THR A 333 -2.38 -34.58 1.59
C THR A 333 -2.97 -35.68 0.70
N ASN A 334 -2.85 -35.47 -0.62
CA ASN A 334 -3.34 -36.26 -1.77
C ASN A 334 -4.84 -36.09 -2.11
N GLN A 335 -5.11 -35.56 -3.31
CA GLN A 335 -6.41 -34.98 -3.71
C GLN A 335 -7.60 -35.91 -3.43
N ALA A 336 -7.54 -37.21 -3.71
CA ALA A 336 -8.69 -38.09 -3.50
C ALA A 336 -8.99 -38.36 -2.00
N HIS A 337 -7.97 -38.64 -1.19
CA HIS A 337 -8.15 -38.90 0.24
C HIS A 337 -8.50 -37.63 1.02
N CYS A 338 -7.99 -36.48 0.58
CA CYS A 338 -8.39 -35.17 1.10
C CYS A 338 -9.87 -34.88 0.83
N LEU A 339 -10.32 -35.15 -0.40
CA LEU A 339 -11.71 -34.95 -0.79
C LEU A 339 -12.65 -35.84 0.02
N VAL A 340 -12.29 -37.11 0.21
CA VAL A 340 -13.06 -38.06 1.03
C VAL A 340 -13.10 -37.58 2.49
N TYR A 341 -11.98 -37.20 3.07
CA TYR A 341 -11.94 -36.75 4.46
C TYR A 341 -12.66 -35.41 4.70
N ILE A 342 -12.50 -34.44 3.79
CA ILE A 342 -13.26 -33.18 3.83
C ILE A 342 -14.76 -33.48 3.71
N ALA A 343 -15.15 -34.40 2.83
CA ALA A 343 -16.54 -34.82 2.72
C ALA A 343 -17.05 -35.50 4.00
N THR A 344 -16.24 -36.33 4.66
CA THR A 344 -16.56 -36.93 5.96
C THR A 344 -16.75 -35.84 7.02
N LEU A 345 -15.81 -34.91 7.17
CA LEU A 345 -15.91 -33.82 8.15
C LEU A 345 -17.11 -32.90 7.92
N VAL A 346 -17.47 -32.65 6.66
CA VAL A 346 -18.69 -31.89 6.32
C VAL A 346 -19.94 -32.71 6.65
N SER A 347 -19.94 -34.01 6.36
CA SER A 347 -21.07 -34.89 6.69
C SER A 347 -21.29 -35.04 8.21
N GLU A 348 -20.22 -34.93 8.99
CA GLU A 348 -20.26 -34.94 10.46
C GLU A 348 -20.59 -33.56 11.08
N GLY A 349 -20.78 -32.52 10.26
CA GLY A 349 -21.07 -31.16 10.73
C GLY A 349 -19.86 -30.45 11.36
N GLN A 350 -18.66 -30.98 11.21
CA GLN A 350 -17.42 -30.39 11.73
C GLN A 350 -16.88 -29.28 10.81
N LEU A 351 -17.25 -29.30 9.53
CA LEU A 351 -16.94 -28.26 8.55
C LEU A 351 -18.21 -27.75 7.86
N PRO A 352 -18.25 -26.47 7.43
CA PRO A 352 -19.38 -25.93 6.69
C PRO A 352 -19.49 -26.58 5.30
N ASN A 353 -20.71 -26.67 4.74
CA ASN A 353 -20.95 -27.20 3.39
C ASN A 353 -20.12 -26.52 2.29
N ALA A 354 -19.75 -25.25 2.48
CA ALA A 354 -18.84 -24.53 1.58
C ALA A 354 -17.50 -25.25 1.41
N ALA A 355 -17.08 -26.07 2.39
CA ALA A 355 -15.85 -26.86 2.32
C ALA A 355 -15.85 -27.90 1.18
N LEU A 356 -17.02 -28.28 0.66
CA LEU A 356 -17.19 -29.13 -0.51
C LEU A 356 -17.06 -28.38 -1.85
N ASN A 357 -16.69 -27.09 -1.86
CA ASN A 357 -16.41 -26.34 -3.10
C ASN A 357 -15.06 -26.75 -3.70
N ILE A 358 -14.94 -28.04 -4.04
CA ILE A 358 -13.73 -28.74 -4.40
C ILE A 358 -13.06 -28.21 -5.68
N TRP A 359 -13.81 -27.52 -6.54
CA TRP A 359 -13.23 -26.85 -7.71
C TRP A 359 -12.31 -25.67 -7.33
N LEU A 360 -12.37 -25.17 -6.09
CA LEU A 360 -11.39 -24.22 -5.56
C LEU A 360 -10.08 -24.92 -5.17
N GLN A 361 -10.08 -26.25 -5.03
CA GLN A 361 -8.96 -27.08 -4.54
C GLN A 361 -8.04 -27.58 -5.66
N ASN A 362 -8.10 -26.98 -6.85
CA ASN A 362 -7.44 -27.52 -8.03
C ASN A 362 -6.00 -26.98 -8.17
N SER A 363 -5.07 -27.84 -8.62
CA SER A 363 -3.68 -27.45 -9.00
C SER A 363 -3.60 -26.16 -9.87
N PRO A 364 -4.52 -25.86 -10.81
CA PRO A 364 -4.53 -24.59 -11.51
C PRO A 364 -4.53 -23.34 -10.63
N THR A 365 -5.16 -23.36 -9.44
CA THR A 365 -5.12 -22.25 -8.49
C THR A 365 -3.72 -22.09 -7.91
N CYS A 366 -3.06 -23.20 -7.61
CA CYS A 366 -1.69 -23.22 -7.13
C CYS A 366 -0.69 -22.74 -8.19
N GLU A 367 -0.78 -23.27 -9.40
CA GLU A 367 0.02 -22.81 -10.54
C GLU A 367 -0.28 -21.34 -10.88
N GLY A 368 -1.52 -20.87 -10.74
CA GLY A 368 -1.86 -19.46 -10.84
C GLY A 368 -1.13 -18.59 -9.82
N THR A 369 -0.99 -19.08 -8.59
CA THR A 369 -0.22 -18.41 -7.53
C THR A 369 1.27 -18.44 -7.83
N PHE A 370 1.82 -19.56 -8.29
CA PHE A 370 3.22 -19.63 -8.75
C PHE A 370 3.50 -18.65 -9.89
N ARG A 371 2.62 -18.58 -10.90
CA ARG A 371 2.73 -17.60 -11.99
C ARG A 371 2.70 -16.17 -11.49
N SER A 372 1.81 -15.87 -10.55
CA SER A 372 1.72 -14.55 -9.93
C SER A 372 2.99 -14.22 -9.14
N ALA A 373 3.58 -15.20 -8.45
CA ALA A 373 4.84 -15.02 -7.72
C ALA A 373 6.02 -14.85 -8.69
N ARG A 374 6.02 -15.53 -9.84
CA ARG A 374 6.99 -15.30 -10.92
C ARG A 374 6.86 -13.89 -11.49
N ALA A 375 5.63 -13.39 -11.66
CA ALA A 375 5.33 -12.07 -12.19
C ALA A 375 5.73 -10.90 -11.27
N ILE A 376 5.80 -11.11 -9.95
CA ILE A 376 6.28 -10.10 -8.98
C ILE A 376 7.82 -10.14 -8.88
N SER A 377 8.49 -10.23 -10.03
CA SER A 377 9.93 -10.00 -10.10
C SER A 377 10.22 -8.49 -10.06
N SER A 378 11.41 -8.11 -9.59
CA SER A 378 11.83 -6.71 -9.74
C SER A 378 11.97 -6.39 -11.23
N VAL A 379 11.80 -5.11 -11.59
CA VAL A 379 11.85 -4.59 -12.97
C VAL A 379 13.15 -4.97 -13.72
N PHE A 380 14.20 -5.36 -13.00
CA PHE A 380 15.51 -5.74 -13.55
C PHE A 380 15.81 -7.25 -13.47
N SER A 381 14.87 -8.07 -13.03
CA SER A 381 15.04 -9.52 -12.90
C SER A 381 14.21 -10.25 -13.95
N ALA A 382 14.85 -10.59 -15.08
CA ALA A 382 14.29 -11.49 -16.09
C ALA A 382 14.28 -12.98 -15.65
N GLY A 383 14.82 -13.28 -14.47
CA GLY A 383 14.83 -14.64 -13.92
C GLY A 383 13.40 -15.16 -13.68
N VAL A 384 12.99 -16.14 -14.48
CA VAL A 384 11.71 -16.87 -14.34
C VAL A 384 11.70 -17.73 -13.07
N ASN A 385 12.88 -18.17 -12.63
CA ASN A 385 13.06 -19.02 -11.45
C ASN A 385 13.42 -18.17 -10.21
N PHE A 386 12.96 -18.62 -9.05
CA PHE A 386 13.26 -18.01 -7.76
C PHE A 386 13.89 -19.05 -6.81
N THR A 387 14.65 -18.57 -5.83
CA THR A 387 15.05 -19.38 -4.66
C THR A 387 13.87 -19.53 -3.70
N VAL A 388 13.96 -20.45 -2.73
CA VAL A 388 12.94 -20.60 -1.67
C VAL A 388 12.73 -19.29 -0.91
N SER A 389 13.81 -18.61 -0.50
CA SER A 389 13.73 -17.31 0.18
C SER A 389 13.07 -16.23 -0.68
N GLN A 390 13.37 -16.18 -1.98
CA GLN A 390 12.72 -15.24 -2.89
C GLN A 390 11.24 -15.53 -3.04
N PHE A 391 10.85 -16.81 -3.11
CA PHE A 391 9.45 -17.21 -3.19
C PHE A 391 8.66 -16.76 -1.95
N LEU A 392 9.14 -17.10 -0.75
CA LEU A 392 8.48 -16.74 0.51
C LEU A 392 8.27 -15.23 0.62
N ASN A 393 9.27 -14.43 0.24
CA ASN A 393 9.17 -12.98 0.20
C ASN A 393 8.12 -12.46 -0.81
N ARG A 394 8.01 -13.09 -1.98
CA ARG A 394 7.02 -12.70 -3.00
C ARG A 394 5.61 -13.10 -2.63
N ILE A 395 5.45 -14.18 -1.89
CA ILE A 395 4.14 -14.68 -1.46
C ILE A 395 3.55 -13.81 -0.37
N ASN A 396 4.33 -13.36 0.60
CA ASN A 396 3.86 -12.39 1.60
C ASN A 396 3.32 -11.13 0.91
N LYS A 397 4.01 -10.67 -0.14
CA LYS A 397 3.53 -9.57 -0.98
C LYS A 397 2.23 -9.91 -1.69
N LEU A 398 2.11 -11.09 -2.30
CA LEU A 398 0.89 -11.52 -2.96
C LEU A 398 -0.31 -11.57 -2.01
N SER A 399 -0.12 -12.14 -0.83
CA SER A 399 -1.14 -12.23 0.21
C SER A 399 -1.66 -10.83 0.59
N THR A 400 -0.76 -9.87 0.87
CA THR A 400 -1.17 -8.49 1.16
C THR A 400 -1.91 -7.84 -0.01
N LEU A 401 -1.44 -8.05 -1.25
CA LEU A 401 -2.11 -7.53 -2.45
C LEU A 401 -3.53 -8.07 -2.59
N GLN A 402 -3.73 -9.35 -2.28
CA GLN A 402 -5.01 -10.00 -2.35
C GLN A 402 -5.95 -9.49 -1.25
N GLY A 403 -5.45 -9.30 -0.03
CA GLY A 403 -6.19 -8.66 1.06
C GLY A 403 -6.63 -7.23 0.71
N ILE A 404 -5.77 -6.48 0.01
CA ILE A 404 -6.16 -5.16 -0.50
C ILE A 404 -7.28 -5.30 -1.53
N LYS A 405 -7.14 -6.19 -2.52
CA LYS A 405 -8.16 -6.41 -3.55
C LYS A 405 -9.53 -6.78 -2.96
N SER A 406 -9.57 -7.65 -1.95
CA SER A 406 -10.83 -8.03 -1.29
C SER A 406 -11.48 -6.85 -0.56
N ASN A 407 -10.69 -6.03 0.13
CA ASN A 407 -11.20 -4.84 0.82
C ASN A 407 -11.65 -3.74 -0.14
N THR A 408 -11.01 -3.66 -1.31
CA THR A 408 -11.30 -2.62 -2.32
C THR A 408 -12.74 -2.76 -2.87
N ASN A 409 -13.25 -3.99 -2.99
CA ASN A 409 -14.63 -4.25 -3.41
C ASN A 409 -15.69 -3.69 -2.45
N GLN A 410 -15.33 -3.41 -1.19
CA GLN A 410 -16.24 -2.74 -0.23
C GLN A 410 -16.25 -1.22 -0.41
N ASN A 411 -15.17 -0.64 -0.94
CA ASN A 411 -14.95 0.80 -1.02
C ASN A 411 -15.18 1.39 -2.43
N ASN A 412 -15.87 0.66 -3.33
CA ASN A 412 -16.16 1.07 -4.71
C ASN A 412 -14.94 1.46 -5.57
N LEU A 413 -13.73 1.05 -5.18
CA LEU A 413 -12.53 1.32 -5.96
C LEU A 413 -12.29 0.17 -6.94
N PRO A 414 -12.49 0.34 -8.25
CA PRO A 414 -12.18 -0.72 -9.19
C PRO A 414 -10.67 -0.88 -9.27
N PHE A 415 -10.14 -1.99 -8.75
CA PHE A 415 -8.78 -2.40 -9.08
C PHE A 415 -8.73 -2.59 -10.60
N SER A 416 -7.85 -1.86 -11.30
CA SER A 416 -7.78 -1.95 -12.76
C SER A 416 -7.45 -3.39 -13.14
N GLN A 417 -8.46 -4.16 -13.52
CA GLN A 417 -8.24 -5.39 -14.25
C GLN A 417 -7.64 -4.95 -15.57
N HIS A 418 -6.52 -5.56 -15.99
CA HIS A 418 -6.11 -5.42 -17.37
C HIS A 418 -7.27 -5.92 -18.22
N HIS A 419 -8.09 -4.99 -18.71
CA HIS A 419 -9.13 -5.27 -19.66
C HIS A 419 -8.40 -5.77 -20.89
N LYS A 420 -8.23 -7.10 -21.00
CA LYS A 420 -8.26 -7.73 -22.31
C LYS A 420 -9.59 -7.28 -22.88
N LEU A 421 -9.56 -6.27 -23.75
CA LEU A 421 -10.74 -5.74 -24.41
C LEU A 421 -11.59 -6.95 -24.81
N PRO A 422 -12.83 -7.07 -24.33
CA PRO A 422 -13.70 -8.15 -24.75
C PRO A 422 -13.70 -8.14 -26.27
N LYS A 423 -13.37 -9.26 -26.91
CA LYS A 423 -13.37 -9.39 -28.38
C LYS A 423 -14.71 -9.01 -29.03
N THR A 424 -15.74 -8.75 -28.23
CA THR A 424 -17.13 -8.50 -28.62
C THR A 424 -17.43 -7.05 -29.02
N SER A 425 -16.55 -6.06 -28.80
CA SER A 425 -16.84 -4.67 -29.17
C SER A 425 -16.34 -4.24 -30.57
N ILE A 426 -15.58 -5.09 -31.25
CA ILE A 426 -15.29 -4.93 -32.67
C ILE A 426 -16.09 -6.03 -33.37
N GLY A 427 -17.10 -5.66 -34.16
CA GLY A 427 -18.02 -6.58 -34.84
C GLY A 427 -17.36 -7.47 -35.89
N ILE A 428 -16.35 -8.24 -35.50
CA ILE A 428 -15.71 -9.28 -36.29
C ILE A 428 -16.44 -10.56 -35.90
N SER A 429 -17.34 -10.99 -36.77
CA SER A 429 -18.03 -12.27 -36.67
C SER A 429 -17.00 -13.39 -36.44
N ASN A 430 -17.28 -14.24 -35.44
CA ASN A 430 -16.46 -15.40 -35.10
C ASN A 430 -16.48 -16.42 -36.27
N SER A 431 -15.60 -16.24 -37.26
CA SER A 431 -15.15 -17.35 -38.08
C SER A 431 -13.93 -17.95 -37.40
N SER A 432 -14.03 -19.24 -37.05
CA SER A 432 -13.11 -20.01 -36.22
C SER A 432 -11.77 -20.37 -36.89
N ASN A 433 -11.28 -19.51 -37.78
CA ASN A 433 -9.94 -19.63 -38.31
C ASN A 433 -9.05 -18.64 -37.57
N ALA A 434 -8.16 -19.18 -36.74
CA ALA A 434 -7.06 -18.44 -36.12
C ALA A 434 -6.19 -17.83 -37.24
N THR A 435 -6.64 -16.70 -37.75
CA THR A 435 -5.96 -15.95 -38.78
C THR A 435 -4.96 -15.06 -38.08
N THR A 436 -3.70 -15.30 -38.43
CA THR A 436 -2.57 -14.39 -38.39
C THR A 436 -3.03 -12.94 -38.19
N LEU A 437 -2.59 -12.32 -37.09
CA LEU A 437 -2.81 -10.91 -36.80
C LEU A 437 -2.38 -10.09 -38.03
N SER A 438 -3.35 -9.64 -38.83
CA SER A 438 -3.00 -9.03 -40.12
C SER A 438 -2.26 -7.72 -39.86
N LYS A 439 -1.24 -7.43 -40.69
CA LYS A 439 -0.49 -6.17 -40.61
C LYS A 439 -1.42 -4.95 -40.58
N ILE A 440 -2.52 -5.01 -41.35
CA ILE A 440 -3.57 -4.00 -41.42
C ILE A 440 -4.29 -3.81 -40.06
N ALA A 441 -4.56 -4.90 -39.32
CA ALA A 441 -5.18 -4.81 -38.00
C ALA A 441 -4.26 -4.16 -36.97
N ILE A 442 -2.96 -4.46 -37.02
CA ILE A 442 -1.94 -3.82 -36.17
C ILE A 442 -1.84 -2.32 -36.50
N GLU A 443 -1.70 -1.98 -37.79
CA GLU A 443 -1.64 -0.58 -38.25
C GLU A 443 -2.86 0.22 -37.82
N ASN A 444 -4.06 -0.35 -37.98
CA ASN A 444 -5.30 0.30 -37.56
C ASN A 444 -5.35 0.52 -36.04
N SER A 445 -4.86 -0.45 -35.24
CA SER A 445 -4.80 -0.31 -33.79
C SER A 445 -3.83 0.80 -33.37
N VAL A 446 -2.65 0.88 -34.01
CA VAL A 446 -1.67 1.94 -33.77
C VAL A 446 -2.22 3.31 -34.17
N ILE A 447 -2.88 3.43 -35.33
CA ILE A 447 -3.50 4.68 -35.79
C ILE A 447 -4.60 5.14 -34.83
N GLN A 448 -5.42 4.22 -34.32
CA GLN A 448 -6.47 4.57 -33.35
C GLN A 448 -5.89 5.01 -32.01
N ALA A 449 -4.84 4.33 -31.52
CA ALA A 449 -4.13 4.75 -30.32
C ALA A 449 -3.52 6.15 -30.49
N TYR A 450 -2.89 6.43 -31.63
CA TYR A 450 -2.35 7.75 -31.95
C TYR A 450 -3.43 8.84 -31.98
N LYS A 451 -4.57 8.58 -32.64
CA LYS A 451 -5.70 9.52 -32.68
C LYS A 451 -6.25 9.81 -31.29
N TYR A 452 -6.35 8.80 -30.44
CA TYR A 452 -6.80 8.95 -29.05
C TYR A 452 -5.83 9.85 -28.25
N VAL A 453 -4.52 9.58 -28.34
CA VAL A 453 -3.49 10.40 -27.69
C VAL A 453 -3.50 11.83 -28.21
N ALA A 454 -3.59 12.04 -29.53
CA ALA A 454 -3.67 13.38 -30.12
C ALA A 454 -4.89 14.16 -29.62
N LYS A 455 -6.05 13.49 -29.49
CA LYS A 455 -7.27 14.08 -28.92
C LYS A 455 -7.06 14.47 -27.45
N LEU A 456 -6.47 13.58 -26.65
CA LEU A 456 -6.18 13.82 -25.24
C LEU A 456 -5.20 14.99 -25.04
N PHE A 457 -4.15 15.05 -25.85
CA PHE A 457 -3.16 16.15 -25.78
C PHE A 457 -3.78 17.50 -26.16
N SER A 458 -4.71 17.49 -27.13
CA SER A 458 -5.45 18.68 -27.52
C SER A 458 -6.38 19.15 -26.40
N SER A 459 -7.10 18.24 -25.74
CA SER A 459 -7.96 18.60 -24.60
C SER A 459 -7.18 19.08 -23.39
N LEU A 460 -5.97 18.56 -23.17
CA LEU A 460 -5.09 18.96 -22.06
C LEU A 460 -4.26 20.21 -22.35
N LYS A 461 -4.43 20.86 -23.51
CA LYS A 461 -3.63 22.02 -23.95
C LYS A 461 -2.12 21.78 -23.87
N VAL A 462 -1.68 20.53 -24.04
CA VAL A 462 -0.27 20.14 -23.95
C VAL A 462 0.52 20.82 -25.05
N LYS A 463 -0.10 21.08 -26.21
CA LYS A 463 0.50 21.88 -27.29
C LYS A 463 0.88 23.30 -26.82
N GLU A 464 0.02 24.00 -26.10
CA GLU A 464 0.38 25.31 -25.53
C GLU A 464 1.50 25.20 -24.49
N ILE A 465 1.51 24.16 -23.66
CA ILE A 465 2.54 23.93 -22.63
C ILE A 465 3.90 23.67 -23.29
N LEU A 466 3.97 22.76 -24.26
CA LEU A 466 5.20 22.45 -25.00
C LEU A 466 5.70 23.68 -25.75
N ARG A 467 4.81 24.45 -26.39
CA ARG A 467 5.15 25.72 -27.07
C ARG A 467 5.74 26.75 -26.11
N ARG A 468 5.18 26.88 -24.90
CA ARG A 468 5.71 27.78 -23.85
C ARG A 468 7.07 27.31 -23.34
N GLY A 469 7.29 26.00 -23.25
CA GLY A 469 8.56 25.40 -22.85
C GLY A 469 9.64 25.35 -23.95
N ARG A 470 9.34 25.80 -25.17
CA ARG A 470 10.18 25.58 -26.38
C ARG A 470 10.53 24.10 -26.60
N ILE A 471 9.65 23.20 -26.16
CA ILE A 471 9.79 21.75 -26.37
C ILE A 471 9.11 21.45 -27.71
N MET A 472 9.72 20.57 -28.51
CA MET A 472 9.19 20.17 -29.82
C MET A 472 7.71 19.79 -29.75
N SER A 473 6.95 20.18 -30.76
CA SER A 473 5.56 19.77 -30.93
C SER A 473 5.46 18.26 -31.11
N ILE A 474 4.28 17.69 -30.81
CA ILE A 474 4.03 16.26 -31.04
C ILE A 474 4.28 15.90 -32.50
N GLU A 475 3.85 16.75 -33.42
CA GLU A 475 4.04 16.53 -34.85
C GLU A 475 5.52 16.45 -35.24
N GLU A 476 6.37 17.25 -34.60
CA GLU A 476 7.83 17.20 -34.77
C GLU A 476 8.43 15.94 -34.13
N ILE A 477 8.02 15.58 -32.92
CA ILE A 477 8.47 14.36 -32.24
C ILE A 477 8.05 13.11 -33.02
N SER A 478 6.80 13.05 -33.48
CA SER A 478 6.30 11.94 -34.31
C SER A 478 7.02 11.86 -35.65
N ARG A 479 7.35 13.01 -36.26
CA ARG A 479 8.16 13.04 -37.48
C ARG A 479 9.59 12.56 -37.23
N MET A 480 10.20 12.95 -36.12
CA MET A 480 11.53 12.47 -35.73
C MET A 480 11.55 10.96 -35.47
N ILE A 481 10.57 10.44 -34.74
CA ILE A 481 10.45 9.01 -34.48
C ILE A 481 10.21 8.24 -35.78
N ALA A 482 9.35 8.75 -36.67
CA ALA A 482 9.13 8.13 -37.97
C ALA A 482 10.42 8.11 -38.82
N GLN A 483 11.17 9.22 -38.84
CA GLN A 483 12.46 9.29 -39.53
C GLN A 483 13.50 8.32 -38.94
N GLU A 484 13.56 8.18 -37.62
CA GLU A 484 14.47 7.21 -36.98
C GLU A 484 14.05 5.76 -37.22
N LEU A 485 12.75 5.46 -37.21
CA LEU A 485 12.25 4.14 -37.58
C LEU A 485 12.57 3.84 -39.05
N ASP A 486 12.32 4.76 -39.98
CA ASP A 486 12.63 4.56 -41.40
C ASP A 486 14.13 4.34 -41.63
N LYS A 487 15.01 5.05 -40.92
CA LYS A 487 16.46 4.78 -40.95
C LYS A 487 16.77 3.35 -40.48
N PHE A 488 16.17 2.93 -39.37
CA PHE A 488 16.37 1.60 -38.78
C PHE A 488 15.94 0.48 -39.73
N TRP A 489 14.76 0.61 -40.35
CA TRP A 489 14.26 -0.37 -41.33
C TRP A 489 15.05 -0.35 -42.64
N SER A 490 15.55 0.81 -43.06
CA SER A 490 16.37 0.93 -44.28
C SER A 490 17.78 0.34 -44.09
N SER A 491 18.34 0.35 -42.87
CA SER A 491 19.63 -0.30 -42.58
C SER A 491 19.53 -1.83 -42.55
N ASP A 492 18.44 -2.39 -42.04
CA ASP A 492 18.28 -3.85 -41.91
C ASP A 492 18.01 -4.56 -43.26
N ILE A 493 17.41 -3.86 -44.23
CA ILE A 493 17.16 -4.42 -45.58
C ILE A 493 18.46 -4.59 -46.38
N ASN A 494 19.51 -3.81 -46.07
CA ASN A 494 20.82 -3.96 -46.73
C ASN A 494 21.66 -5.10 -46.14
N VAL A 495 21.38 -5.54 -44.90
CA VAL A 495 22.09 -6.66 -44.25
C VAL A 495 21.53 -8.02 -44.64
N LEU A 496 20.32 -8.07 -45.22
CA LEU A 496 19.68 -9.31 -45.69
C LEU A 496 19.86 -9.57 -47.19
N ASN A 497 20.49 -8.65 -47.92
CA ASN A 497 20.79 -8.76 -49.35
C ASN A 497 22.29 -8.97 -49.66
N ASP A 498 23.13 -9.03 -48.63
CA ASP A 498 24.49 -9.59 -48.65
C ASP A 498 24.47 -10.95 -47.93
#